data_AF-A0A1Q8DPP4-F1
#
_entry.id   AF-A0A1Q8DPP4-F1
#
_cell.length_a   1.000
_cell.length_b   1.000
_cell.length_c   1.000
_cell.angle_alpha   90.00
_cell.angle_beta   90.00
_cell.angle_gamma   90.00
#
_symmetry.space_group_name_H-M   'P 1'
#
loop_
_entity.id
_entity.type
_entity.pdbx_description
1 polymer ?
#
loop_
_entity_poly.entity_id
_entity_poly.type
_entity_poly.pdbx_seq_one_letter_code
_entity_poly.pdbx_strand_id
1 'polypeptide(L)' 'MKASTHLVSRMGQRAIGKAELDIVMAFGEVNGDKVIVNKRRAKELLVEFEFLLACKKERVR' A
#
# COMPACT_ATOMS: atom_id res chain seq x y z
N MET A 1 10.63 -1.21 1.98
CA MET A 1 10.02 -0.56 0.80
C MET A 1 11.10 0.11 -0.05
N LYS A 2 11.08 0.01 -1.39
CA LYS A 2 11.98 0.78 -2.25
C LYS A 2 11.27 2.08 -2.65
N ALA A 3 11.79 3.22 -2.21
CA ALA A 3 11.20 4.53 -2.51
C ALA A 3 11.23 4.80 -4.02
N SER A 4 10.17 5.42 -4.54
CA SER A 4 10.15 5.88 -5.93
C SER A 4 11.01 7.13 -6.10
N THR A 5 11.47 7.41 -7.33
CA THR A 5 12.27 8.60 -7.63
C THR A 5 11.57 9.91 -7.22
N HIS A 6 10.25 9.98 -7.43
CA HIS A 6 9.44 11.13 -7.00
C HIS A 6 9.44 11.28 -5.48
N LEU A 7 9.27 10.18 -4.73
CA LEU A 7 9.29 10.20 -3.27
C LEU A 7 10.65 10.69 -2.74
N VAL A 8 11.76 10.16 -3.29
CA VAL A 8 13.12 10.56 -2.90
C VAL A 8 13.36 12.06 -3.18
N SER A 9 12.93 12.55 -4.33
CA SER A 9 13.03 13.98 -4.67
C SER A 9 12.27 14.87 -3.69
N ARG A 10 11.04 14.49 -3.30
CA ARG A 10 10.23 15.23 -2.32
C ARG A 10 10.79 15.17 -0.91
N MET A 11 11.35 14.03 -0.52
CA MET A 11 12.04 13.88 0.76
C MET A 11 13.23 14.83 0.87
N GLY A 12 14.06 14.91 -0.18
CA GLY A 12 15.19 15.84 -0.24
C GLY A 12 14.78 17.31 -0.14
N GLN A 13 13.72 17.72 -0.86
CA GLN A 13 13.19 19.10 -0.82
C GLN A 13 12.67 19.51 0.57
N ARG A 14 12.29 18.56 1.42
CA ARG A 14 11.66 18.80 2.74
C ARG A 14 12.54 18.36 3.90
N ALA A 15 13.79 17.99 3.64
CA ALA A 15 14.72 17.43 4.61
C ALA A 15 14.13 16.25 5.41
N ILE A 16 13.28 15.43 4.79
CA ILE A 16 12.66 14.26 5.43
C ILE A 16 13.60 13.07 5.29
N GLY A 17 14.01 12.51 6.43
CA GLY A 17 14.82 11.31 6.52
C GLY A 17 14.01 10.03 6.30
N LYS A 18 14.73 8.94 6.02
CA LYS A 18 14.11 7.61 5.87
C LYS A 18 13.39 7.15 7.14
N ALA A 19 13.97 7.39 8.32
CA ALA A 19 13.38 6.98 9.59
C ALA A 19 12.03 7.67 9.86
N GLU A 20 11.91 8.96 9.52
CA GLU A 20 10.67 9.73 9.69
C GLU A 20 9.57 9.22 8.75
N LEU A 21 9.94 8.92 7.50
CA LEU A 21 9.03 8.28 6.55
C LEU A 21 8.55 6.92 7.08
N ASP A 22 9.46 6.09 7.57
CA ASP A 22 9.15 4.75 8.07
C ASP A 22 8.17 4.82 9.26
N ILE A 23 8.31 5.80 10.16
CA ILE A 23 7.37 6.04 11.28
C ILE A 23 5.97 6.36 10.76
N VAL A 24 5.84 7.28 9.81
CA VAL A 24 4.53 7.67 9.26
C VAL A 24 3.87 6.51 8.51
N MET A 25 4.65 5.72 7.78
CA MET A 25 4.14 4.54 7.07
C MET A 25 3.68 3.47 8.05
N ALA A 26 4.45 3.19 9.10
CA ALA A 26 4.07 2.23 10.15
C ALA A 26 2.79 2.67 10.88
N PHE A 27 2.64 3.97 11.15
CA PHE A 27 1.40 4.52 11.72
C PHE A 27 0.20 4.33 10.78
N GLY A 28 0.38 4.58 9.49
CA GLY A 28 -0.65 4.34 8.47
C GLY A 28 -1.04 2.87 8.35
N GLU A 29 -0.08 1.94 8.40
CA GLU A 29 -0.34 0.50 8.37
C GLU A 29 -1.21 0.04 9.56
N VAL A 30 -0.93 0.52 10.78
CA VAL A 30 -1.72 0.19 11.97
C VAL A 30 -3.14 0.75 11.88
N ASN A 31 -3.31 1.96 11.35
CA ASN A 31 -4.61 2.61 11.23
C ASN A 31 -5.42 2.21 9.99
N GLY A 32 -4.86 1.35 9.12
CA GLY A 32 -5.51 0.95 7.87
C GLY A 32 -5.51 2.03 6.79
N ASP A 33 -4.64 3.04 6.91
CA ASP A 33 -4.57 4.19 6.03
C ASP A 33 -3.84 3.81 4.71
N LYS A 34 -4.64 3.34 3.75
CA LYS A 34 -4.37 3.19 2.31
C LYS A 34 -3.06 2.49 1.91
N VAL A 35 -3.21 1.28 1.35
CA VAL A 35 -2.13 0.56 0.68
C VAL A 35 -1.76 1.26 -0.64
N ILE A 36 -0.58 1.89 -0.70
CA ILE A 36 -0.04 2.43 -1.95
C ILE A 36 0.55 1.27 -2.77
N VAL A 37 -0.20 0.81 -3.76
CA VAL A 37 0.22 -0.25 -4.68
C VAL A 37 0.60 0.31 -6.05
N ASN A 38 1.64 -0.27 -6.66
CA ASN A 38 1.94 0.02 -8.07
C ASN A 38 0.86 -0.61 -8.96
N LYS A 39 0.73 -0.12 -10.21
CA LYS A 39 -0.35 -0.54 -11.13
C LYS A 39 -0.41 -2.06 -11.35
N ARG A 40 0.73 -2.74 -11.35
CA ARG A 40 0.78 -4.20 -11.52
C ARG A 40 0.23 -4.91 -10.29
N ARG A 41 0.73 -4.57 -9.10
CA ARG A 41 0.29 -5.16 -7.84
C ARG A 41 -1.18 -4.85 -7.54
N ALA A 42 -1.66 -3.67 -7.93
CA ALA A 42 -3.06 -3.31 -7.83
C ALA A 42 -3.98 -4.26 -8.62
N LYS A 43 -3.58 -4.62 -9.86
CA LYS A 43 -4.33 -5.57 -10.69
C LYS A 43 -4.31 -6.98 -10.12
N GLU A 44 -3.16 -7.43 -9.63
CA GLU A 44 -3.04 -8.76 -8.98
C GLU A 44 -3.98 -8.85 -7.77
N LEU A 45 -3.97 -7.83 -6.90
CA LEU A 45 -4.84 -7.79 -5.72
C LEU A 45 -6.32 -7.75 -6.07
N LEU A 46 -6.71 -7.05 -7.15
CA LEU A 46 -8.11 -7.04 -7.60
C LEU A 46 -8.59 -8.45 -7.96
N VAL A 47 -7.78 -9.21 -8.70
CA VAL A 47 -8.12 -10.60 -9.06
C VAL A 47 -8.21 -11.49 -7.82
N GLU A 48 -7.25 -11.35 -6.89
CA GLU A 48 -7.27 -12.08 -5.61
C GLU A 48 -8.55 -11.76 -4.80
N PHE A 49 -8.95 -10.49 -4.72
CA PHE A 49 -10.15 -10.08 -3.99
C PHE A 49 -11.45 -10.54 -4.65
N GLU A 50 -11.54 -10.52 -5.97
CA GLU A 50 -12.70 -11.05 -6.70
C GLU A 50 -12.88 -12.54 -6.43
N PHE A 51 -11.79 -13.32 -6.45
CA PHE A 51 -11.82 -14.74 -6.11
C PHE A 51 -12.29 -14.98 -4.67
N LEU A 52 -11.73 -14.26 -3.70
CA LEU A 52 -12.10 -14.40 -2.28
C LEU A 52 -13.57 -14.03 -2.03
N LEU A 53 -14.07 -13.00 -2.70
CA LEU A 53 -15.48 -12.60 -2.61
C LEU A 53 -16.41 -13.67 -3.21
N ALA A 54 -16.04 -14.27 -4.34
CA ALA A 54 -16.80 -15.36 -4.95
C ALA A 54 -16.89 -16.57 -4.01
N CYS A 55 -15.76 -17.04 -3.46
CA CYS A 55 -15.72 -18.17 -2.52
C CYS A 55 -16.51 -17.90 -1.23
N LYS A 56 -16.51 -16.66 -0.72
CA LYS A 56 -17.34 -16.29 0.44
C LYS A 56 -18.83 -16.33 0.12
N LYS A 57 -19.23 -15.93 -1.07
CA LYS A 57 -20.65 -15.91 -1.49
C LYS A 57 -21.24 -17.32 -1.57
N GLU A 58 -20.42 -18.32 -1.91
CA GLU A 58 -20.81 -19.73 -1.93
C GLU A 58 -20.97 -20.36 -0.55
N ARG A 59 -20.20 -19.91 0.46
CA ARG A 59 -20.31 -20.42 1.84
C ARG A 59 -21.50 -19.90 2.65
N VAL A 60 -22.17 -18.85 2.17
CA VAL A 60 -23.30 -18.19 2.87
C VAL A 60 -24.66 -18.57 2.24
N ARG A 61 -24.65 -19.39 1.19
CA ARG A 61 -25.85 -20.04 0.62
C ARG A 61 -26.02 -21.43 1.16
#